data_AF-A0A2P2K2V8-F1
#
_entry.id   AF-A0A2P2K2V8-F1
#
_cell.length_a   1.000
_cell.length_b   1.000
_cell.length_c   1.000
_cell.angle_alpha   90.00
_cell.angle_beta   90.00
_cell.angle_gamma   90.00
#
_symmetry.space_group_name_H-M   'P 1'
#
loop_
_entity.id
_entity.type
_entity.pdbx_description
1 polymer ?
#
loop_
_entity_poly.entity_id
_entity_poly.type
_entity_poly.pdbx_seq_one_letter_code
_entity_poly.pdbx_strand_id
1 'polypeptide(L)'
;MDGSSVKLEQEKICKCRPYNCPYAGVECSITGDIPSLVIHLKTDHKVDVHNGCTFNHRYVKSNPRAIENATWMLTIFNCFDQQFCLHFEAFHLGMAPFYMAFLRFMGADDKARQFRYSLEVGGNGRKLTWQGVPRSIRDSHKKVRDSQDGLIIPRNLAHFFSGGNGQELKLKVAGRIWKER
;
A
#
# COMPACT_ATOMS: atom_id res chain seq x y z
N MET A 1 -12.37 4.03 -49.41
CA MET A 1 -13.22 4.47 -48.30
C MET A 1 -12.78 3.66 -47.10
N ASP A 2 -11.88 4.28 -46.34
CA ASP A 2 -11.15 3.71 -45.22
C ASP A 2 -11.96 3.97 -43.95
N GLY A 3 -12.24 2.93 -43.18
CA GLY A 3 -13.21 2.95 -42.09
C GLY A 3 -12.90 1.97 -40.97
N SER A 4 -11.63 1.65 -40.73
CA SER A 4 -11.26 0.66 -39.71
C SER A 4 -10.04 1.00 -38.85
N SER A 5 -9.51 2.22 -38.89
CA SER A 5 -8.32 2.59 -38.09
C SER A 5 -8.51 3.69 -37.04
N VAL A 6 -9.74 4.14 -36.73
CA VAL A 6 -9.94 5.29 -35.80
C VAL A 6 -10.77 4.89 -34.56
N LYS A 7 -10.54 3.68 -34.01
CA LYS A 7 -11.16 3.26 -32.73
C LYS A 7 -10.20 2.70 -31.69
N LEU A 8 -8.89 2.72 -31.96
CA LEU A 8 -7.86 2.18 -31.05
C LEU A 8 -6.88 3.24 -30.49
N GLU A 9 -7.02 4.53 -30.83
CA GLU A 9 -6.07 5.58 -30.44
C GLU A 9 -6.66 6.72 -29.57
N GLN A 10 -7.83 6.50 -28.95
CA GLN A 10 -8.49 7.47 -28.08
C GLN A 10 -8.75 7.01 -26.64
N GLU A 11 -8.13 5.91 -26.19
CA GLU A 11 -7.90 5.68 -24.76
C GLU A 11 -6.60 6.35 -24.29
N LYS A 12 -6.34 7.56 -24.79
CA LYS A 12 -5.50 8.52 -24.06
C LYS A 12 -6.16 8.76 -22.73
N ILE A 13 -5.66 8.04 -21.72
CA ILE A 13 -5.83 8.23 -20.28
C ILE A 13 -6.44 9.60 -19.99
N CYS A 14 -7.76 9.64 -19.90
CA CYS A 14 -8.45 10.88 -19.62
C CYS A 14 -8.03 11.29 -18.21
N LYS A 15 -7.28 12.39 -18.08
CA LYS A 15 -6.82 12.95 -16.80
C LYS A 15 -7.98 13.24 -15.84
N CYS A 16 -9.21 13.24 -16.35
CA CYS A 16 -10.45 13.46 -15.61
C CYS A 16 -11.13 12.17 -15.12
N ARG A 17 -10.57 10.97 -15.37
CA ARG A 17 -11.18 9.73 -14.87
C ARG A 17 -11.17 9.73 -13.33
N PRO A 18 -12.32 9.56 -12.64
CA PRO A 18 -12.33 9.47 -11.19
C PRO A 18 -11.51 8.25 -10.72
N TYR A 19 -10.99 8.32 -9.50
CA TYR A 19 -10.30 7.21 -8.85
C TYR A 19 -11.30 6.40 -8.05
N ASN A 20 -11.06 5.09 -7.93
CA ASN A 20 -11.82 4.24 -7.00
C ASN A 20 -11.26 4.42 -5.58
N CYS A 21 -12.12 4.26 -4.58
CA CYS A 21 -11.70 4.23 -3.19
C CYS A 21 -10.58 3.19 -2.99
N PRO A 22 -9.41 3.58 -2.45
CA PRO A 22 -8.30 2.66 -2.27
C PRO A 22 -8.45 1.75 -1.04
N TYR A 23 -9.57 1.81 -0.32
CA TYR A 23 -9.84 0.96 0.84
C TYR A 23 -9.82 -0.51 0.46
N ALA A 24 -9.14 -1.32 1.28
CA ALA A 24 -8.82 -2.71 0.94
C ALA A 24 -9.41 -3.74 1.94
N GLY A 25 -10.20 -3.28 2.91
CA GLY A 25 -10.85 -4.18 3.88
C GLY A 25 -12.14 -4.80 3.32
N VAL A 26 -13.13 -3.96 3.00
CA VAL A 26 -14.39 -4.33 2.36
C VAL A 26 -14.46 -3.62 1.02
N GLU A 27 -15.02 -4.28 0.00
CA GLU A 27 -15.19 -3.65 -1.31
C GLU A 27 -16.03 -2.38 -1.18
N CYS A 28 -15.47 -1.27 -1.66
CA CYS A 28 -16.09 0.05 -1.63
C CYS A 28 -16.24 0.55 -3.07
N SER A 29 -17.47 0.87 -3.47
CA SER A 29 -17.80 1.33 -4.83
C SER A 29 -17.65 2.83 -5.02
N ILE A 30 -17.23 3.58 -3.99
CA ILE A 30 -17.07 5.03 -4.07
C ILE A 30 -15.96 5.39 -5.04
N THR A 31 -16.25 6.38 -5.88
CA THR A 31 -15.30 6.95 -6.83
C THR A 31 -15.28 8.47 -6.71
N GLY A 32 -14.13 9.10 -6.90
CA GLY A 32 -14.01 10.56 -6.82
C GLY A 32 -12.62 11.07 -7.18
N ASP A 33 -12.43 12.38 -7.00
CA ASP A 33 -11.09 12.96 -6.99
C ASP A 33 -10.36 12.65 -5.66
N ILE A 34 -9.07 12.98 -5.59
CA ILE A 34 -8.25 12.65 -4.42
C ILE A 34 -8.76 13.34 -3.14
N PRO A 35 -9.08 14.66 -3.13
CA PRO A 35 -9.67 15.29 -1.95
C PRO A 35 -10.94 14.61 -1.46
N SER A 36 -11.88 14.29 -2.35
CA SER A 36 -13.13 13.62 -1.98
C SER A 36 -12.88 12.24 -1.40
N LEU A 37 -11.96 11.47 -1.99
CA LEU A 37 -11.60 10.16 -1.50
C LEU A 37 -10.91 10.20 -0.13
N VAL A 38 -10.06 11.20 0.13
CA VAL A 38 -9.42 11.37 1.45
C VAL A 38 -10.46 11.65 2.53
N ILE A 39 -11.44 12.51 2.24
CA ILE A 39 -12.57 12.78 3.14
C ILE A 39 -13.33 11.49 3.41
N HIS A 40 -13.76 10.79 2.36
CA HIS A 40 -14.48 9.52 2.45
C HIS A 40 -13.71 8.46 3.28
N LEU A 41 -12.41 8.28 3.03
CA LEU A 41 -11.57 7.33 3.77
C LEU A 41 -11.52 7.69 5.28
N LYS A 42 -11.46 8.98 5.60
CA LYS A 42 -11.43 9.45 6.98
C LYS A 42 -12.79 9.30 7.69
N THR A 43 -13.90 9.63 7.01
CA THR A 43 -15.22 9.65 7.64
C THR A 43 -15.86 8.27 7.69
N ASP A 44 -15.81 7.53 6.58
CA ASP A 44 -16.63 6.34 6.39
C ASP A 44 -15.82 5.08 6.72
N HIS A 45 -14.54 5.07 6.34
CA HIS A 45 -13.61 3.99 6.64
C HIS A 45 -12.76 4.21 7.89
N LYS A 46 -12.87 5.39 8.53
CA LYS A 46 -12.13 5.77 9.74
C LYS A 46 -10.62 5.57 9.61
N VAL A 47 -10.07 5.82 8.43
CA VAL A 47 -8.64 5.67 8.15
C VAL A 47 -7.88 6.83 8.79
N ASP A 48 -6.83 6.50 9.54
CA ASP A 48 -5.94 7.49 10.13
C ASP A 48 -5.18 8.26 9.05
N VAL A 49 -5.03 9.57 9.27
CA VAL A 49 -4.28 10.47 8.38
C VAL A 49 -3.11 11.06 9.16
N HIS A 50 -1.90 10.89 8.64
CA HIS A 50 -0.66 11.38 9.22
C HIS A 50 -0.02 12.43 8.33
N ASN A 51 0.41 13.55 8.90
CA ASN A 51 1.18 14.57 8.18
C ASN A 51 2.67 14.31 8.40
N GLY A 52 3.38 13.93 7.33
CA GLY A 52 4.81 13.62 7.42
C GLY A 52 5.26 12.65 6.34
N CYS A 53 6.56 12.71 6.05
CA CYS A 53 7.23 11.88 5.05
C CYS A 53 8.04 10.74 5.67
N THR A 54 8.01 10.58 6.99
CA THR A 54 8.68 9.51 7.74
C THR A 54 7.70 8.97 8.76
N PHE A 55 7.66 7.65 8.94
CA PHE A 55 6.71 7.03 9.85
C PHE A 55 7.27 5.75 10.46
N ASN A 56 6.70 5.37 11.60
CA ASN A 56 6.94 4.09 12.25
C ASN A 56 5.59 3.53 12.66
N HIS A 57 5.09 2.54 11.92
CA HIS A 57 3.80 1.93 12.16
C HIS A 57 3.99 0.58 12.86
N ARG A 58 3.20 0.31 13.89
CA ARG A 58 3.29 -0.92 14.69
C ARG A 58 2.07 -1.80 14.45
N TYR A 59 2.29 -2.95 13.82
CA TYR A 59 1.28 -3.98 13.60
C TYR A 59 1.26 -4.94 14.78
N VAL A 60 0.16 -4.92 15.55
CA VAL A 60 -0.06 -5.81 16.69
C VAL A 60 -1.21 -6.77 16.40
N LYS A 61 -0.98 -8.08 16.53
CA LYS A 61 -2.02 -9.10 16.38
C LYS A 61 -1.82 -10.26 17.35
N SER A 62 -2.83 -10.56 18.16
CA SER A 62 -2.75 -11.60 19.21
C SER A 62 -2.89 -13.04 18.70
N ASN A 63 -3.60 -13.28 17.58
CA ASN A 63 -3.65 -14.60 16.93
C ASN A 63 -3.34 -14.48 15.42
N PRO A 64 -2.08 -14.24 15.05
CA PRO A 64 -1.67 -14.02 13.66
C PRO A 64 -1.70 -15.31 12.83
N ARG A 65 -1.74 -16.49 13.47
CA ARG A 65 -1.79 -17.79 12.78
C ARG A 65 -3.19 -18.11 12.22
N ALA A 66 -4.24 -17.63 12.88
CA ALA A 66 -5.63 -17.80 12.44
C ALA A 66 -6.03 -16.89 11.25
N ILE A 67 -5.10 -16.08 10.73
CA ILE A 67 -5.36 -15.14 9.66
C ILE A 67 -4.61 -15.58 8.42
N GLU A 68 -5.35 -16.18 7.50
CA GLU A 68 -4.79 -16.72 6.26
C GLU A 68 -4.75 -15.67 5.15
N ASN A 69 -5.78 -14.81 5.07
CA ASN A 69 -5.90 -13.75 4.06
C ASN A 69 -6.57 -12.52 4.70
N ALA A 70 -5.78 -11.59 5.24
CA ALA A 70 -6.31 -10.32 5.71
C ALA A 70 -5.55 -9.16 5.09
N THR A 71 -6.30 -8.16 4.67
CA THR A 71 -5.74 -6.88 4.26
C THR A 71 -6.03 -5.87 5.34
N TRP A 72 -4.97 -5.24 5.85
CA TRP A 72 -5.11 -4.08 6.71
C TRP A 72 -4.58 -2.85 5.96
N MET A 73 -5.47 -1.91 5.67
CA MET A 73 -5.07 -0.58 5.21
C MET A 73 -4.92 0.29 6.43
N LEU A 74 -3.72 0.84 6.67
CA LEU A 74 -3.40 1.25 8.03
C LEU A 74 -3.02 2.71 8.23
N THR A 75 -2.75 3.51 7.18
CA THR A 75 -2.63 4.99 7.30
C THR A 75 -2.62 5.68 5.93
N ILE A 76 -3.17 6.89 5.82
CA ILE A 76 -2.89 7.85 4.73
C ILE A 76 -1.81 8.83 5.19
N PHE A 77 -0.77 9.02 4.39
CA PHE A 77 0.30 9.98 4.62
C PHE A 77 0.14 11.19 3.72
N ASN A 78 0.05 12.38 4.32
CA ASN A 78 0.17 13.66 3.63
C ASN A 78 1.65 14.06 3.61
N CYS A 79 2.24 14.13 2.43
CA CYS A 79 3.65 14.44 2.23
C CYS A 79 3.82 15.14 0.87
N PHE A 80 4.53 16.28 0.86
CA PHE A 80 4.71 17.12 -0.34
C PHE A 80 3.40 17.51 -1.06
N ASP A 81 2.36 17.85 -0.31
CA ASP A 81 1.01 18.16 -0.83
C ASP A 81 0.38 17.02 -1.64
N GLN A 82 0.86 15.80 -1.46
CA GLN A 82 0.32 14.59 -2.05
C GLN A 82 -0.05 13.58 -0.96
N GLN A 83 -0.93 12.64 -1.32
CA GLN A 83 -1.40 11.59 -0.43
C GLN A 83 -0.85 10.22 -0.83
N PHE A 84 -0.50 9.42 0.16
CA PHE A 84 0.01 8.07 -0.01
C PHE A 84 -0.70 7.13 0.96
N CYS A 85 -1.12 5.95 0.52
CA CYS A 85 -1.74 4.96 1.40
C CYS A 85 -0.79 3.78 1.66
N LEU A 86 -0.60 3.46 2.94
CA LEU A 86 0.17 2.30 3.38
C LEU A 86 -0.75 1.09 3.55
N HIS A 87 -0.36 0.01 2.89
CA HIS A 87 -1.00 -1.29 2.96
C HIS A 87 -0.11 -2.28 3.70
N PHE A 88 -0.75 -3.14 4.50
CA PHE A 88 -0.14 -4.31 5.11
C PHE A 88 -1.06 -5.51 4.90
N GLU A 89 -0.60 -6.53 4.20
CA GLU A 89 -1.41 -7.69 3.82
C GLU A 89 -0.80 -8.99 4.33
N ALA A 90 -1.63 -9.91 4.80
CA ALA A 90 -1.29 -11.32 4.99
C ALA A 90 -1.84 -12.10 3.80
N PHE A 91 -0.99 -12.91 3.18
CA PHE A 91 -1.33 -13.69 1.99
C PHE A 91 -0.45 -14.95 1.90
N HIS A 92 -0.75 -15.81 0.94
CA HIS A 92 0.03 -17.01 0.66
C HIS A 92 0.71 -16.94 -0.71
N LEU A 93 1.96 -17.39 -0.77
CA LEU A 93 2.64 -17.73 -2.01
C LEU A 93 2.79 -19.26 -2.06
N GLY A 94 1.98 -19.89 -2.91
CA GLY A 94 1.77 -21.34 -2.83
C GLY A 94 1.15 -21.71 -1.48
N MET A 95 1.81 -22.61 -0.75
CA MET A 95 1.38 -23.02 0.60
C MET A 95 2.04 -22.22 1.73
N ALA A 96 2.97 -21.31 1.42
CA ALA A 96 3.76 -20.61 2.42
C ALA A 96 3.11 -19.23 2.77
N PRO A 97 2.96 -18.90 4.07
CA PRO A 97 2.36 -17.63 4.49
C PRO A 97 3.37 -16.49 4.55
N PHE A 98 2.98 -15.33 4.03
CA PHE A 98 3.77 -14.11 3.99
C PHE A 98 2.97 -12.91 4.49
N TYR A 99 3.70 -11.89 4.93
CA TYR A 99 3.19 -10.54 5.01
C TYR A 99 3.78 -9.71 3.88
N MET A 100 3.06 -8.68 3.45
CA MET A 100 3.55 -7.70 2.50
C MET A 100 3.19 -6.30 2.95
N ALA A 101 4.16 -5.40 2.96
CA ALA A 101 3.95 -3.97 3.18
C ALA A 101 4.28 -3.19 1.91
N PHE A 102 3.41 -2.29 1.50
CA PHE A 102 3.66 -1.43 0.33
C PHE A 102 2.93 -0.10 0.45
N LEU A 103 3.45 0.91 -0.25
CA LEU A 103 2.90 2.24 -0.29
C LEU A 103 2.35 2.52 -1.70
N ARG A 104 1.13 3.02 -1.79
CA ARG A 104 0.55 3.48 -3.06
C ARG A 104 0.37 5.00 -3.06
N PHE A 105 0.62 5.61 -4.20
CA PHE A 105 0.41 7.03 -4.46
C PHE A 105 -1.05 7.29 -4.84
N MET A 106 -1.71 8.21 -4.13
CA MET A 106 -3.08 8.62 -4.43
C MET A 106 -3.08 9.64 -5.59
N GLY A 107 -2.94 9.13 -6.81
CA GLY A 107 -2.92 9.93 -8.04
C GLY A 107 -2.50 9.08 -9.23
N ALA A 108 -2.11 9.69 -10.35
CA ALA A 108 -1.74 8.98 -11.58
C ALA A 108 -0.28 8.49 -11.59
N ASP A 109 0.01 7.47 -12.42
CA ASP A 109 1.33 6.82 -12.50
C ASP A 109 2.47 7.75 -12.96
N ASP A 110 2.17 8.71 -13.84
CA ASP A 110 3.13 9.70 -14.31
C ASP A 110 3.64 10.60 -13.17
N LYS A 111 2.74 11.02 -12.27
CA LYS A 111 3.09 11.77 -11.06
C LYS A 111 3.75 10.91 -10.00
N ALA A 112 3.36 9.64 -9.87
CA ALA A 112 3.94 8.73 -8.89
C ALA A 112 5.46 8.58 -9.04
N ARG A 113 5.96 8.63 -10.29
CA ARG A 113 7.41 8.54 -10.63
C ARG A 113 8.26 9.66 -10.03
N GLN A 114 7.66 10.78 -9.64
CA GLN A 114 8.36 11.89 -8.96
C GLN A 114 8.73 11.54 -7.52
N PHE A 115 8.22 10.43 -6.98
CA PHE A 115 8.43 10.02 -5.62
C PHE A 115 9.16 8.68 -5.53
N ARG A 116 9.80 8.50 -4.38
CA ARG A 116 10.37 7.24 -3.93
C ARG A 116 9.92 6.99 -2.51
N TYR A 117 9.88 5.73 -2.12
CA TYR A 117 9.64 5.34 -0.75
C TYR A 117 10.56 4.20 -0.34
N SER A 118 10.71 4.05 0.98
CA SER A 118 11.35 2.90 1.59
C SER A 118 10.48 2.34 2.70
N LEU A 119 10.47 1.03 2.86
CA LEU A 119 9.92 0.33 4.02
C LEU A 119 11.00 -0.56 4.62
N GLU A 120 11.06 -0.60 5.94
CA GLU A 120 12.04 -1.39 6.68
C GLU A 120 11.39 -2.11 7.86
N VAL A 121 11.77 -3.38 8.03
CA VAL A 121 11.52 -4.16 9.26
C VAL A 121 12.84 -4.68 9.78
N GLY A 122 12.97 -4.79 11.10
CA GLY A 122 14.20 -5.31 11.69
C GLY A 122 14.10 -5.59 13.17
N GLY A 123 15.09 -6.31 13.67
CA GLY A 123 15.25 -6.74 15.06
C GLY A 123 16.47 -7.65 15.20
N ASN A 124 17.05 -7.71 16.39
CA ASN A 124 18.19 -8.58 16.71
C ASN A 124 19.38 -8.44 15.72
N GLY A 125 19.73 -7.19 15.38
CA GLY A 125 20.85 -6.89 14.47
C GLY A 125 20.61 -7.20 12.98
N ARG A 126 19.41 -7.65 12.59
CA ARG A 126 19.04 -7.93 11.20
C ARG A 126 17.90 -7.03 10.74
N LYS A 127 17.85 -6.72 9.44
CA LYS A 127 16.77 -5.95 8.84
C LYS A 127 16.52 -6.36 7.39
N LEU A 128 15.28 -6.13 6.93
CA LEU A 128 14.88 -6.18 5.53
C LEU A 128 14.41 -4.78 5.12
N THR A 129 14.89 -4.31 3.97
CA THR A 129 14.53 -2.99 3.42
C THR A 129 14.05 -3.15 1.99
N TRP A 130 12.93 -2.51 1.65
CA TRP A 130 12.41 -2.38 0.29
C TRP A 130 12.41 -0.91 -0.10
N GLN A 131 12.77 -0.60 -1.35
CA GLN A 131 12.73 0.77 -1.88
C GLN A 131 12.23 0.76 -3.32
N GLY A 132 11.48 1.79 -3.71
CA GLY A 132 10.97 1.89 -5.07
C GLY A 132 10.07 3.09 -5.31
N VAL A 133 9.40 3.08 -6.47
CA VAL A 133 8.35 4.03 -6.84
C VAL A 133 7.03 3.54 -6.24
N PRO A 134 6.26 4.38 -5.54
CA PRO A 134 4.93 3.97 -5.07
C PRO A 134 3.99 3.75 -6.26
N ARG A 135 3.26 2.64 -6.28
CA ARG A 135 2.27 2.37 -7.34
C ARG A 135 1.08 3.31 -7.24
N SER A 136 0.50 3.72 -8.37
CA SER A 136 -0.74 4.50 -8.36
C SER A 136 -1.92 3.70 -7.77
N ILE A 137 -2.88 4.39 -7.14
CA ILE A 137 -4.18 3.80 -6.79
C ILE A 137 -5.05 3.45 -8.02
N ARG A 138 -4.61 3.76 -9.24
CA ARG A 138 -5.17 3.17 -10.48
C ARG A 138 -5.03 1.66 -10.50
N ASP A 139 -3.94 1.15 -9.92
CA ASP A 139 -3.78 -0.28 -9.66
C ASP A 139 -4.45 -0.65 -8.34
N SER A 140 -5.21 -1.75 -8.34
CA SER A 140 -5.78 -2.30 -7.11
C SER A 140 -4.67 -2.84 -6.19
N HIS A 141 -4.95 -2.87 -4.89
CA HIS A 141 -4.02 -3.45 -3.91
C HIS A 141 -3.73 -4.93 -4.22
N LYS A 142 -4.75 -5.68 -4.68
CA LYS A 142 -4.63 -7.06 -5.19
C LYS A 142 -3.59 -7.15 -6.31
N LYS A 143 -3.64 -6.25 -7.31
CA LYS A 143 -2.67 -6.24 -8.42
C LYS A 143 -1.24 -6.01 -7.93
N VAL A 144 -1.03 -5.11 -6.97
CA VAL A 144 0.30 -4.86 -6.37
C VAL A 144 0.80 -6.08 -5.60
N ARG A 145 -0.08 -6.71 -4.80
CA ARG A 145 0.22 -7.95 -4.06
C ARG A 145 0.58 -9.10 -5.00
N ASP A 146 -0.26 -9.34 -6.02
CA ASP A 146 -0.11 -10.47 -6.93
C ASP A 146 1.15 -10.33 -7.81
N SER A 147 1.58 -9.10 -8.10
CA SER A 147 2.87 -8.81 -8.74
C SER A 147 4.06 -8.73 -7.77
N GLN A 148 3.84 -8.94 -6.47
CA GLN A 148 4.89 -8.95 -5.44
C GLN A 148 5.71 -7.65 -5.37
N ASP A 149 5.09 -6.51 -5.70
CA ASP A 149 5.74 -5.19 -5.80
C ASP A 149 5.71 -4.45 -4.45
N GLY A 150 6.53 -4.92 -3.49
CA GLY A 150 6.56 -4.40 -2.12
C GLY A 150 7.46 -5.19 -1.16
N LEU A 151 7.50 -4.77 0.10
CA LEU A 151 8.28 -5.44 1.14
C LEU A 151 7.61 -6.76 1.54
N ILE A 152 8.07 -7.87 0.98
CA ILE A 152 7.62 -9.22 1.34
C ILE A 152 8.41 -9.74 2.54
N ILE A 153 7.68 -10.25 3.54
CA ILE A 153 8.23 -10.71 4.81
C ILE A 153 7.68 -12.11 5.09
N PRO A 154 8.51 -13.16 5.00
CA PRO A 154 8.14 -14.49 5.49
C PRO A 154 7.59 -14.42 6.91
N ARG A 155 6.49 -15.13 7.20
CA ARG A 155 5.82 -15.07 8.52
C ARG A 155 6.77 -15.38 9.68
N ASN A 156 7.67 -16.35 9.52
CA ASN A 156 8.69 -16.68 10.52
C ASN A 156 9.68 -15.51 10.78
N LEU A 157 10.10 -14.79 9.74
CA LEU A 157 10.94 -13.60 9.91
C LEU A 157 10.18 -12.45 10.56
N ALA A 158 8.89 -12.26 10.25
CA ALA A 158 8.07 -11.26 10.91
C ALA A 158 7.94 -11.52 12.43
N HIS A 159 7.82 -12.79 12.82
CA HIS A 159 7.85 -13.17 14.24
C HIS A 159 9.22 -12.97 14.87
N PHE A 160 10.30 -13.32 14.17
CA PHE A 160 11.67 -13.07 14.63
C PHE A 160 11.90 -11.57 14.90
N PHE A 161 11.46 -10.69 14.00
CA PHE A 161 11.56 -9.24 14.18
C PHE A 161 10.60 -8.68 15.25
N SER A 162 9.53 -9.40 15.60
CA SER A 162 8.61 -8.98 16.66
C SER A 162 9.21 -9.15 18.07
N GLY A 163 10.28 -9.95 18.23
CA GLY A 163 10.99 -10.13 19.51
C GLY A 163 10.17 -10.77 20.64
N GLY A 164 8.97 -11.30 20.34
CA GLY A 164 8.07 -11.92 21.31
C GLY A 164 8.18 -13.45 21.36
N ASN A 165 7.31 -14.08 22.15
CA ASN A 165 7.23 -15.54 22.34
C ASN A 165 6.59 -16.31 21.14
N GLY A 166 6.40 -15.66 19.99
CA GLY A 166 5.79 -16.27 18.80
C GLY A 166 4.27 -16.47 18.86
N GLN A 167 3.60 -16.06 19.93
CA GLN A 167 2.13 -16.10 20.05
C GLN A 167 1.47 -14.88 19.41
N GLU A 168 2.09 -13.71 19.53
CA GLU A 168 1.61 -12.46 18.95
C GLU A 168 2.58 -11.93 17.87
N LEU A 169 2.03 -11.21 16.89
CA LEU A 169 2.81 -10.36 15.99
C LEU A 169 2.91 -8.96 16.59
N LYS A 170 4.11 -8.41 16.70
CA LYS A 170 4.39 -7.03 17.16
C LYS A 170 5.42 -6.40 16.23
N LEU A 171 5.08 -6.32 14.96
CA LEU A 171 6.00 -5.92 13.90
C LEU A 171 6.00 -4.39 13.76
N LYS A 172 7.19 -3.78 13.82
CA LYS A 172 7.36 -2.36 13.50
C LYS A 172 7.81 -2.23 12.06
N VAL A 173 7.07 -1.50 11.25
CA VAL A 173 7.45 -1.10 9.89
C VAL A 173 7.79 0.39 9.92
N ALA A 174 9.07 0.70 9.69
CA ALA A 174 9.53 2.06 9.48
C ALA A 174 9.46 2.40 7.99
N GLY A 175 9.14 3.64 7.66
CA GLY A 175 9.11 4.07 6.28
C GLY A 175 9.45 5.53 6.07
N ARG A 176 9.83 5.86 4.84
CA ARG A 176 10.16 7.20 4.38
C ARG A 176 9.67 7.40 2.95
N ILE A 177 9.24 8.62 2.64
CA ILE A 177 8.87 9.11 1.30
C ILE A 177 9.79 10.28 0.96
N TRP A 178 10.27 10.35 -0.28
CA TRP A 178 11.04 11.49 -0.78
C TRP A 178 10.75 11.75 -2.25
N LYS A 179 11.02 12.97 -2.72
CA LYS A 179 11.01 13.29 -4.15
C LYS A 179 12.30 12.79 -4.79
N GLU A 180 12.19 12.23 -5.98
CA GLU A 180 13.35 12.04 -6.83
C GLU A 180 13.86 13.41 -7.30
N ARG A 181 15.18 13.58 -7.26
CA ARG A 181 15.84 14.83 -7.67
C ARG A 181 15.95 14.91 -9.19
#